data_AF-A0A7S2V2Q3-F1
#
_entry.id   AF-A0A7S2V2Q3-F1
#
_cell.length_a   1.000
_cell.length_b   1.000
_cell.length_c   1.000
_cell.angle_alpha   90.00
_cell.angle_beta   90.00
_cell.angle_gamma   90.00
#
_symmetry.space_group_name_H-M   'P 1'
#
loop_
_entity.id
_entity.type
_entity.pdbx_description
1 polymer ?
#
loop_
_entity_poly.entity_id
_entity_poly.type
_entity_poly.pdbx_seq_one_letter_code
_entity_poly.pdbx_strand_id
1 'polypeptide(L)'
;EEQIHDQFNQIWSKGLVPGWTKEAEGAADKDAENASASARALNLDHFHTADQLKALGMARLKEALEALGMKCGGTLDQRADRLFSVKGVAKEAIPPKLLANKGKRKRQDDHSDGDRKEIALMEFEISALYEQMKDVVMNTRKQVERKQTKTMEEREAEIREEEEGTGVAAEDELAEDEDEDEDSEDEGPIYNPLNLPLGWDGKPIPYWLYKLHGLGVEYKCEICGDYSYMGRRAFDRHFQEWRHAHGMRCLGIPNTKHFHDITLIEDATALFDKIKDQLAGEMWNADMEEEYEDSEGNVLNRRTYEDLARQGLL
;
A
#
# COMPACT_ATOMS: atom_id res chain seq x y z
N GLU A 1 -8.68 -14.59 23.01
CA GLU A 1 -9.98 -13.88 22.97
C GLU A 1 -10.74 -14.01 24.28
N GLU A 2 -11.14 -15.22 24.71
CA GLU A 2 -11.95 -15.42 25.93
C GLU A 2 -11.34 -14.79 27.21
N GLN A 3 -10.03 -14.97 27.43
CA GLN A 3 -9.32 -14.36 28.56
C GLN A 3 -9.31 -12.82 28.55
N ILE A 4 -9.28 -12.20 27.36
CA ILE A 4 -9.26 -10.74 27.20
C ILE A 4 -10.66 -10.18 27.51
N HIS A 5 -11.70 -10.88 27.06
CA HIS A 5 -13.08 -10.50 27.31
C HIS A 5 -13.45 -10.61 28.81
N ASP A 6 -12.95 -11.64 29.51
CA ASP A 6 -13.13 -11.78 30.96
C ASP A 6 -12.42 -10.66 31.74
N GLN A 7 -11.18 -10.33 31.35
CA GLN A 7 -10.45 -9.20 31.92
C GLN A 7 -11.19 -7.88 31.68
N PHE A 8 -11.70 -7.65 30.47
CA PHE A 8 -12.49 -6.48 30.14
C PHE A 8 -13.74 -6.37 31.02
N ASN A 9 -14.54 -7.43 31.15
CA ASN A 9 -15.76 -7.41 31.97
C ASN A 9 -15.45 -7.10 33.45
N GLN A 10 -14.31 -7.58 33.96
CA GLN A 10 -13.86 -7.28 35.32
C GLN A 10 -13.42 -5.82 35.50
N ILE A 11 -12.77 -5.21 34.50
CA ILE A 11 -12.32 -3.81 34.54
C ILE A 11 -13.51 -2.86 34.27
N TRP A 12 -14.42 -3.24 33.38
CA TRP A 12 -15.64 -2.51 33.03
C TRP A 12 -16.60 -2.42 34.23
N SER A 13 -16.83 -3.52 34.96
CA SER A 13 -17.65 -3.50 36.17
C SER A 13 -17.08 -2.60 37.28
N LYS A 14 -15.75 -2.42 37.30
CA LYS A 14 -15.06 -1.50 38.21
C LYS A 14 -14.99 -0.06 37.69
N GLY A 15 -15.38 0.19 36.43
CA GLY A 15 -15.31 1.51 35.80
C GLY A 15 -13.89 2.02 35.58
N LEU A 16 -12.91 1.12 35.48
CA LEU A 16 -11.47 1.43 35.36
C LEU A 16 -10.94 1.30 33.93
N VAL A 17 -11.82 1.20 32.94
CA VAL A 17 -11.39 1.10 31.53
C VAL A 17 -10.82 2.48 31.13
N PRO A 18 -9.56 2.53 30.66
CA PRO A 18 -8.94 3.77 30.21
C PRO A 18 -9.82 4.49 29.17
N GLY A 19 -10.07 5.79 29.34
CA GLY A 19 -10.92 6.57 28.43
C GLY A 19 -12.43 6.48 28.69
N TRP A 20 -12.89 5.48 29.45
CA TRP A 20 -14.32 5.22 29.71
C TRP A 20 -14.70 5.42 31.19
N THR A 21 -13.89 6.15 31.95
CA THR A 21 -14.18 6.47 33.36
C THR A 21 -15.29 7.52 33.45
N LYS A 22 -16.24 7.34 34.38
CA LYS A 22 -17.38 8.27 34.61
C LYS A 22 -16.97 9.73 34.91
N GLU A 23 -15.73 9.95 35.35
CA GLU A 23 -15.18 11.29 35.61
C GLU A 23 -14.78 12.04 34.33
N ALA A 24 -14.42 11.32 33.26
CA ALA A 24 -14.03 11.90 31.97
C ALA A 24 -15.23 12.51 31.20
N GLU A 25 -16.41 11.90 31.33
CA GLU A 25 -17.63 12.35 30.63
C GLU A 25 -18.29 13.58 31.29
N GLY A 26 -18.17 13.73 32.61
CA GLY A 26 -18.90 14.76 33.36
C GLY A 26 -18.24 16.13 33.43
N ALA A 27 -16.91 16.20 33.33
CA ALA A 27 -16.13 17.41 33.54
C ALA A 27 -15.90 18.21 32.24
N ALA A 28 -15.57 17.53 31.14
CA ALA A 28 -15.23 18.19 29.87
C ALA A 28 -16.42 18.95 29.24
N ASP A 29 -17.63 18.36 29.28
CA ASP A 29 -18.82 18.95 28.65
C ASP A 29 -19.39 20.13 29.43
N LYS A 30 -19.31 20.11 30.76
CA LYS A 30 -19.86 21.18 31.61
C LYS A 30 -18.99 22.44 31.58
N ASP A 31 -17.67 22.27 31.54
CA ASP A 31 -16.74 23.40 31.51
C ASP A 31 -16.70 24.07 30.12
N ALA A 32 -16.86 23.30 29.03
CA ALA A 32 -16.92 23.83 27.66
C ALA A 32 -18.22 24.60 27.35
N GLU A 33 -19.39 24.12 27.81
CA GLU A 33 -20.66 24.84 27.64
C GLU A 33 -20.68 26.16 28.45
N ASN A 34 -20.17 26.15 29.67
CA ASN A 34 -20.20 27.32 30.56
C ASN A 34 -19.21 28.41 30.10
N ALA A 35 -18.03 28.03 29.60
CA ALA A 35 -17.06 28.96 29.01
C ALA A 35 -17.57 29.60 27.70
N SER A 36 -18.26 28.83 26.85
CA SER A 36 -18.84 29.31 25.59
C SER A 36 -20.04 30.24 25.79
N ALA A 37 -20.86 30.00 26.82
CA ALA A 37 -22.02 30.83 27.15
C ALA A 37 -21.61 32.24 27.64
N SER A 38 -20.55 32.33 28.44
CA SER A 38 -20.05 33.61 28.96
C SER A 38 -19.43 34.49 27.87
N ALA A 39 -18.70 33.91 26.90
CA ALA A 39 -18.12 34.62 25.76
C ALA A 39 -19.15 35.16 24.73
N ARG A 40 -20.35 34.58 24.70
CA ARG A 40 -21.45 34.96 23.80
C ARG A 40 -22.43 35.95 24.40
N ALA A 41 -22.32 36.25 25.70
CA ALA A 41 -23.19 37.21 26.37
C ALA A 41 -22.83 38.65 25.95
N LEU A 42 -23.77 39.33 25.30
CA LEU A 42 -23.63 40.74 24.96
C LEU A 42 -24.14 41.60 26.12
N ASN A 43 -23.32 42.51 26.62
CA ASN A 43 -23.75 43.45 27.67
C ASN A 43 -24.67 44.52 27.05
N LEU A 44 -25.97 44.44 27.36
CA LEU A 44 -27.00 45.32 26.79
C LEU A 44 -27.04 46.72 27.43
N ASP A 45 -26.35 46.93 28.56
CA ASP A 45 -26.37 48.21 29.28
C ASP A 45 -25.76 49.34 28.46
N HIS A 46 -24.79 49.03 27.60
CA HIS A 46 -24.06 49.98 26.75
C HIS A 46 -24.85 50.48 25.53
N PHE A 47 -26.04 49.92 25.25
CA PHE A 47 -26.83 50.28 24.07
C PHE A 47 -28.08 51.06 24.47
N HIS A 48 -28.26 52.28 23.95
CA HIS A 48 -29.35 53.17 24.35
C HIS A 48 -30.52 53.20 23.36
N THR A 49 -30.34 52.67 22.15
CA THR A 49 -31.39 52.52 21.13
C THR A 49 -31.28 51.19 20.40
N ALA A 50 -32.40 50.69 19.86
CA ALA A 50 -32.42 49.47 19.06
C ALA A 50 -31.56 49.60 17.79
N ASP A 51 -31.42 50.80 17.21
CA ASP A 51 -30.60 51.02 16.01
C ASP A 51 -29.09 50.81 16.27
N GLN A 52 -28.61 51.06 17.49
CA GLN A 52 -27.21 50.77 17.85
C GLN A 52 -26.95 49.26 17.90
N LEU A 53 -27.95 48.47 18.27
CA LEU A 53 -27.88 47.00 18.22
C LEU A 53 -27.90 46.49 16.78
N LYS A 54 -28.60 47.17 15.86
CA LYS A 54 -28.61 46.82 14.43
C LYS A 54 -27.22 46.93 13.80
N ALA A 55 -26.44 47.93 14.21
CA ALA A 55 -25.09 48.16 13.72
C ALA A 55 -24.11 47.00 14.04
N LEU A 56 -24.41 46.17 15.05
CA LEU A 56 -23.64 44.96 15.38
C LEU A 56 -23.81 43.83 14.35
N GLY A 57 -24.83 43.93 13.50
CA GLY A 57 -25.10 42.98 12.44
C GLY A 57 -25.84 41.72 12.88
N MET A 58 -26.35 41.01 11.87
CA MET A 58 -27.26 39.88 12.03
C MET A 58 -26.67 38.70 12.82
N ALA A 59 -25.36 38.46 12.67
CA ALA A 59 -24.65 37.38 13.33
C ALA A 59 -24.53 37.62 14.84
N ARG A 60 -24.12 38.83 15.25
CA ARG A 60 -23.93 39.17 16.67
C ARG A 60 -25.26 39.21 17.44
N LEU A 61 -26.33 39.70 16.80
CA LEU A 61 -27.68 39.66 17.37
C LEU A 61 -28.21 38.23 17.54
N LYS A 62 -27.88 37.33 16.59
CA LYS A 62 -28.24 35.91 16.69
C LYS A 62 -27.54 35.26 17.89
N GLU A 63 -26.24 35.48 18.05
CA GLU A 63 -25.46 34.96 19.18
C GLU A 63 -26.00 35.45 20.53
N ALA A 64 -26.29 36.75 20.65
CA ALA A 64 -26.81 37.32 21.89
C ALA A 64 -28.21 36.80 22.25
N LEU A 65 -29.10 36.65 21.25
CA LEU A 65 -30.43 36.05 21.46
C LEU A 65 -30.32 34.57 21.83
N GLU A 66 -29.40 33.82 21.23
CA GLU A 66 -29.15 32.41 21.55
C GLU A 66 -28.56 32.24 22.96
N ALA A 67 -27.64 33.13 23.38
CA ALA A 67 -27.08 33.15 24.74
C ALA A 67 -28.16 33.39 25.81
N LEU A 68 -29.17 34.20 25.50
CA LEU A 68 -30.35 34.43 26.35
C LEU A 68 -31.44 33.36 26.20
N GLY A 69 -31.27 32.39 25.29
CA GLY A 69 -32.26 31.33 25.04
C GLY A 69 -33.54 31.82 24.37
N MET A 70 -33.49 32.93 23.63
CA MET A 70 -34.61 33.57 22.95
C MET A 70 -34.72 33.13 21.49
N LYS A 71 -35.90 33.30 20.89
CA LYS A 71 -36.13 33.03 19.47
C LYS A 71 -35.31 33.98 18.59
N CYS A 72 -34.56 33.42 17.63
CA CYS A 72 -33.68 34.15 16.71
C CYS A 72 -34.27 34.39 15.31
N GLY A 73 -35.56 34.09 15.09
CA GLY A 73 -36.23 34.30 13.79
C GLY A 73 -36.60 35.76 13.50
N GLY A 74 -36.74 36.12 12.22
CA GLY A 74 -37.15 37.46 11.76
C GLY A 74 -36.04 38.31 11.15
N THR A 75 -36.39 39.54 10.76
CA THR A 75 -35.49 40.55 10.19
C THR A 75 -34.53 41.11 11.24
N LEU A 76 -33.49 41.82 10.78
CA LEU A 76 -32.47 42.42 11.65
C LEU A 76 -33.10 43.38 12.68
N ASP A 77 -34.07 44.19 12.26
CA ASP A 77 -34.82 45.09 13.15
C ASP A 77 -35.58 44.32 14.23
N GLN A 78 -36.32 43.28 13.84
CA GLN A 78 -37.10 42.46 14.76
C GLN A 78 -36.23 41.73 15.80
N ARG A 79 -34.97 41.42 15.46
CA ARG A 79 -34.00 40.83 16.40
C ARG A 79 -33.43 41.86 17.36
N ALA A 80 -33.09 43.05 16.85
CA ALA A 80 -32.60 44.17 17.66
C ALA A 80 -33.67 44.64 18.67
N ASP A 81 -34.92 44.80 18.23
CA ASP A 81 -36.04 45.20 19.08
C ASP A 81 -36.33 44.15 20.16
N ARG A 82 -36.27 42.86 19.81
CA ARG A 82 -36.45 41.75 20.74
C ARG A 82 -35.35 41.72 21.80
N LEU A 83 -34.10 41.89 21.40
CA LEU A 83 -32.95 41.93 22.31
C LEU A 83 -33.01 43.17 23.22
N PHE A 84 -33.42 44.32 22.67
CA PHE A 84 -33.57 45.56 23.42
C PHE A 84 -34.75 45.51 24.42
N SER A 85 -35.86 44.84 24.08
CA SER A 85 -37.03 44.69 24.98
C SER A 85 -36.74 43.93 26.28
N VAL A 86 -35.62 43.18 26.31
CA VAL A 86 -35.18 42.37 27.46
C VAL A 86 -34.00 43.04 28.19
N LYS A 87 -33.58 44.23 27.77
CA LYS A 87 -32.57 45.04 28.47
C LYS A 87 -33.00 45.31 29.91
N GLY A 88 -32.17 44.89 30.87
CA GLY A 88 -32.42 45.07 32.31
C GLY A 88 -33.42 44.08 32.93
N VAL A 89 -33.94 43.12 32.16
CA VAL A 89 -34.80 42.05 32.67
C VAL A 89 -33.93 40.84 33.00
N ALA A 90 -34.04 40.33 34.23
CA ALA A 90 -33.36 39.10 34.63
C ALA A 90 -33.81 37.92 33.76
N LYS A 91 -32.91 36.97 33.51
CA LYS A 91 -33.14 35.85 32.58
C LYS A 91 -34.39 35.02 32.91
N GLU A 92 -34.76 34.99 34.19
CA GLU A 92 -35.88 34.26 34.78
C GLU A 92 -37.23 34.97 34.57
N ALA A 93 -37.21 36.28 34.31
CA ALA A 93 -38.40 37.11 34.11
C ALA A 93 -38.76 37.32 32.63
N ILE A 94 -38.00 36.70 31.71
CA ILE A 94 -38.26 36.78 30.26
C ILE A 94 -39.56 36.03 29.94
N PRO A 95 -40.50 36.63 29.18
CA PRO A 95 -41.78 35.99 28.90
C PRO A 95 -41.59 34.70 28.10
N PRO A 96 -42.25 33.59 28.50
CA PRO A 96 -42.04 32.25 27.92
C PRO A 96 -42.38 32.16 26.43
N LYS A 97 -43.17 33.10 25.90
CA LYS A 97 -43.46 33.21 24.46
C LYS A 97 -42.25 33.64 23.63
N LEU A 98 -41.31 34.40 24.20
CA LEU A 98 -40.09 34.87 23.54
C LEU A 98 -38.93 33.88 23.65
N LEU A 99 -38.97 32.99 24.65
CA LEU A 99 -38.00 31.91 24.79
C LEU A 99 -38.11 30.92 23.63
N ALA A 100 -36.97 30.46 23.15
CA ALA A 100 -36.90 29.39 22.17
C ALA A 100 -37.42 28.12 22.85
N ASN A 101 -38.36 27.43 22.21
CA ASN A 101 -38.79 26.12 22.71
C ASN A 101 -37.57 25.20 22.57
N LYS A 102 -36.91 24.87 23.68
CA LYS A 102 -35.99 23.73 23.75
C LYS A 102 -36.84 22.46 23.68
N GLY A 103 -37.56 22.27 22.58
CA GLY A 103 -37.94 20.93 22.17
C GLY A 103 -36.64 20.17 22.17
N LYS A 104 -36.55 19.12 22.99
CA LYS A 104 -35.36 18.28 23.12
C LYS A 104 -34.83 18.05 21.71
N ARG A 105 -33.80 18.79 21.31
CA ARG A 105 -32.96 18.37 20.21
C ARG A 105 -32.34 17.12 20.78
N LYS A 106 -32.95 15.98 20.48
CA LYS A 106 -32.34 14.68 20.65
C LYS A 106 -31.07 14.80 19.79
N ARG A 107 -29.96 15.23 20.41
CA ARG A 107 -28.63 14.89 19.87
C ARG A 107 -28.75 13.40 19.65
N GLN A 108 -28.51 12.96 18.41
CA GLN A 108 -28.38 11.55 18.08
C GLN A 108 -27.12 11.06 18.81
N ASP A 109 -27.26 10.86 20.11
CA ASP A 109 -26.31 10.20 20.99
C ASP A 109 -27.13 9.22 21.83
N ASP A 110 -27.88 8.40 21.12
CA ASP A 110 -28.67 7.30 21.65
C ASP A 110 -27.99 6.01 21.17
N HIS A 111 -26.65 5.97 21.19
CA HIS A 111 -25.95 4.70 21.23
C HIS A 111 -26.36 4.04 22.54
N SER A 112 -26.94 2.85 22.41
CA SER A 112 -27.40 2.11 23.58
C SER A 112 -26.23 1.93 24.54
N ASP A 113 -26.50 1.78 25.84
CA ASP A 113 -25.44 1.44 26.81
C ASP A 113 -24.68 0.16 26.39
N GLY A 114 -25.34 -0.70 25.62
CA GLY A 114 -24.74 -1.84 24.94
C GLY A 114 -23.74 -1.45 23.85
N ASP A 115 -24.10 -0.54 22.95
CA ASP A 115 -23.23 -0.08 21.85
C ASP A 115 -21.95 0.56 22.39
N ARG A 116 -22.06 1.31 23.50
CA ARG A 116 -20.89 1.92 24.16
C ARG A 116 -19.99 0.88 24.81
N LYS A 117 -20.58 -0.14 25.45
CA LYS A 117 -19.81 -1.25 26.01
C LYS A 117 -19.08 -2.03 24.92
N GLU A 118 -19.71 -2.23 23.76
CA GLU A 118 -19.09 -2.89 22.60
C GLU A 118 -17.92 -2.08 22.04
N ILE A 119 -18.05 -0.75 21.92
CA ILE A 119 -16.94 0.11 21.48
C ILE A 119 -15.78 0.04 22.47
N ALA A 120 -16.06 0.14 23.77
CA ALA A 120 -15.04 0.04 24.81
C ALA A 120 -14.32 -1.32 24.80
N LEU A 121 -15.06 -2.39 24.50
CA LEU A 121 -14.50 -3.73 24.34
C LEU A 121 -13.56 -3.80 23.13
N MET A 122 -13.99 -3.29 21.98
CA MET A 122 -13.14 -3.24 20.77
C MET A 122 -11.85 -2.44 21.01
N GLU A 123 -11.93 -1.28 21.66
CA GLU A 123 -10.75 -0.47 22.00
C GLU A 123 -9.79 -1.21 22.93
N PHE A 124 -10.32 -1.94 23.91
CA PHE A 124 -9.53 -2.75 24.82
C PHE A 124 -8.86 -3.94 24.09
N GLU A 125 -9.59 -4.63 23.22
CA GLU A 125 -9.07 -5.72 22.41
C GLU A 125 -7.96 -5.26 21.47
N ILE A 126 -8.14 -4.13 20.78
CA ILE A 126 -7.12 -3.54 19.91
C ILE A 126 -5.86 -3.22 20.71
N SER A 127 -6.00 -2.65 21.92
CA SER A 127 -4.86 -2.33 22.78
C SER A 127 -4.12 -3.58 23.25
N ALA A 128 -4.85 -4.65 23.59
CA ALA A 128 -4.26 -5.92 23.98
C ALA A 128 -3.54 -6.63 22.81
N LEU A 129 -4.16 -6.64 21.62
CA LEU A 129 -3.56 -7.18 20.40
C LEU A 129 -2.33 -6.37 19.98
N TYR A 130 -2.37 -5.04 20.12
CA TYR A 130 -1.23 -4.18 19.85
C TYR A 130 -0.03 -4.53 20.73
N GLU A 131 -0.22 -4.77 22.03
CA GLU A 131 0.89 -5.13 22.91
C GLU A 131 1.52 -6.49 22.52
N GLN A 132 0.70 -7.45 22.08
CA GLN A 132 1.20 -8.75 21.59
C GLN A 132 1.92 -8.64 20.24
N MET A 133 1.47 -7.73 19.36
CA MET A 133 2.02 -7.55 18.01
C MET A 133 2.95 -6.34 17.89
N LYS A 134 3.41 -5.79 19.02
CA LYS A 134 4.17 -4.54 19.06
C LYS A 134 5.42 -4.59 18.19
N ASP A 135 6.14 -5.70 18.20
CA ASP A 135 7.34 -5.88 17.39
C ASP A 135 7.01 -5.88 15.89
N VAL A 136 5.92 -6.54 15.49
CA VAL A 136 5.44 -6.57 14.10
C VAL A 136 5.02 -5.16 13.66
N VAL A 137 4.33 -4.41 14.51
CA VAL A 137 3.93 -3.02 14.20
C VAL A 137 5.15 -2.09 14.09
N MET A 138 6.14 -2.25 14.96
CA MET A 138 7.37 -1.46 14.89
C MET A 138 8.20 -1.82 13.65
N ASN A 139 8.24 -3.10 13.28
CA ASN A 139 8.95 -3.58 12.09
C ASN A 139 8.26 -3.11 10.80
N THR A 140 6.93 -3.17 10.72
CA THR A 140 6.18 -2.67 9.56
C THR A 140 6.32 -1.16 9.42
N ARG A 141 6.37 -0.41 10.53
CA ARG A 141 6.68 1.03 10.50
C ARG A 141 8.08 1.29 9.93
N LYS A 142 9.11 0.59 10.42
CA LYS A 142 10.47 0.70 9.88
C LYS A 142 10.51 0.33 8.40
N GLN A 143 9.76 -0.68 7.98
CA GLN A 143 9.66 -1.09 6.58
C GLN A 143 9.01 0.00 5.72
N VAL A 144 7.97 0.67 6.21
CA VAL A 144 7.37 1.83 5.53
C VAL A 144 8.38 2.97 5.39
N GLU A 145 9.14 3.27 6.45
CA GLU A 145 10.20 4.29 6.41
C GLU A 145 11.30 3.92 5.40
N ARG A 146 11.73 2.65 5.35
CA ARG A 146 12.66 2.14 4.32
C ARG A 146 12.06 2.22 2.92
N LYS A 147 10.78 1.96 2.75
CA LYS A 147 10.09 1.99 1.44
C LYS A 147 9.89 3.42 0.92
N GLN A 148 9.90 4.42 1.80
CA GLN A 148 9.84 5.84 1.44
C GLN A 148 11.16 6.35 0.85
N THR A 149 12.31 5.80 1.25
CA THR A 149 13.62 6.22 0.73
C THR A 149 14.04 5.49 -0.56
N LYS A 150 13.33 4.42 -0.94
CA LYS A 150 13.61 3.65 -2.15
C LYS A 150 13.17 4.34 -3.42
N THR A 151 13.92 4.07 -4.49
CA THR A 151 13.58 4.46 -5.86
C THR A 151 12.43 3.61 -6.41
N MET A 152 11.87 4.02 -7.55
CA MET A 152 10.73 3.36 -8.18
C MET A 152 11.09 1.92 -8.61
N GLU A 153 12.28 1.75 -9.19
CA GLU A 153 12.80 0.46 -9.65
C GLU A 153 13.06 -0.52 -8.50
N GLU A 154 13.65 -0.05 -7.39
CA GLU A 154 13.85 -0.86 -6.19
C GLU A 154 12.51 -1.28 -5.54
N ARG A 155 11.49 -0.41 -5.57
CA ARG A 155 10.17 -0.73 -5.04
C ARG A 155 9.45 -1.80 -5.88
N GLU A 156 9.57 -1.72 -7.21
CA GLU A 156 9.03 -2.71 -8.12
C GLU A 156 9.75 -4.07 -7.99
N ALA A 157 11.05 -4.07 -7.75
CA ALA A 157 11.81 -5.28 -7.47
C ALA A 157 11.34 -5.96 -6.17
N GLU A 158 11.12 -5.23 -5.08
CA GLU A 158 10.60 -5.81 -3.82
C GLU A 158 9.18 -6.36 -3.96
N ILE A 159 8.30 -5.67 -4.69
CA ILE A 159 6.93 -6.17 -4.95
C ILE A 159 7.01 -7.48 -5.73
N ARG A 160 7.89 -7.55 -6.74
CA ARG A 160 8.10 -8.76 -7.52
C ARG A 160 8.62 -9.90 -6.65
N GLU A 161 9.56 -9.63 -5.75
CA GLU A 161 10.10 -10.60 -4.80
C GLU A 161 9.04 -11.08 -3.77
N GLU A 162 8.21 -10.16 -3.25
CA GLU A 162 7.10 -10.47 -2.35
C GLU A 162 5.99 -11.29 -3.06
N GLU A 163 5.65 -10.97 -4.32
CA GLU A 163 4.68 -11.71 -5.16
C GLU A 163 5.22 -13.07 -5.63
N GLU A 164 6.53 -13.20 -5.77
CA GLU A 164 7.20 -14.45 -6.11
C GLU A 164 7.30 -15.43 -4.94
N GLY A 165 7.19 -14.93 -3.70
CA GLY A 165 7.25 -15.71 -2.48
C GLY A 165 8.65 -16.24 -2.22
N THR A 166 9.48 -15.45 -1.51
CA THR A 166 10.79 -15.84 -0.92
C THR A 166 11.58 -16.89 -1.72
N GLY A 167 12.10 -16.47 -2.88
CA GLY A 167 13.19 -17.17 -3.53
C GLY A 167 14.51 -16.77 -2.86
N VAL A 168 15.02 -17.58 -1.94
CA VAL A 168 16.38 -17.41 -1.42
C VAL A 168 17.36 -17.66 -2.58
N ALA A 169 18.07 -16.62 -2.97
CA ALA A 169 19.33 -16.74 -3.71
C ALA A 169 20.32 -15.71 -3.16
N ALA A 170 21.50 -16.23 -2.79
CA ALA A 170 22.74 -15.53 -2.46
C ALA A 170 22.98 -15.10 -1.00
N GLU A 171 23.02 -16.08 -0.08
CA GLU A 171 23.88 -16.03 1.12
C GLU A 171 24.45 -17.42 1.43
N ASP A 172 25.12 -18.08 0.48
CA ASP A 172 26.01 -19.20 0.83
C ASP A 172 27.07 -19.41 -0.25
N GLU A 173 28.23 -18.78 -0.04
CA GLU A 173 29.57 -19.24 -0.43
C GLU A 173 30.58 -18.13 -0.09
N LEU A 174 31.08 -18.12 1.15
CA LEU A 174 32.43 -17.64 1.48
C LEU A 174 32.85 -18.20 2.85
N ALA A 175 33.44 -19.39 2.77
CA ALA A 175 34.59 -19.90 3.52
C ALA A 175 34.59 -19.82 5.07
N GLU A 176 34.62 -21.01 5.65
CA GLU A 176 35.27 -21.42 6.89
C GLU A 176 36.44 -20.51 7.33
N ASP A 177 36.39 -20.05 8.58
CA ASP A 177 37.54 -20.09 9.50
C ASP A 177 37.00 -20.21 10.94
N GLU A 178 37.66 -21.10 11.68
CA GLU A 178 37.36 -21.62 13.01
C GLU A 178 37.28 -20.54 14.10
N ASP A 179 36.38 -20.69 15.07
CA ASP A 179 36.71 -20.70 16.52
C ASP A 179 35.44 -20.76 17.40
N GLU A 180 35.55 -21.56 18.46
CA GLU A 180 34.55 -22.05 19.42
C GLU A 180 33.81 -20.95 20.22
N ASP A 181 32.54 -21.18 20.59
CA ASP A 181 32.07 -21.22 21.99
C ASP A 181 30.54 -21.35 22.14
N GLU A 182 30.15 -21.93 23.27
CA GLU A 182 28.96 -22.73 23.60
C GLU A 182 27.59 -22.04 23.72
N ASP A 183 26.55 -22.89 23.70
CA ASP A 183 25.19 -22.76 24.28
C ASP A 183 24.03 -22.19 23.44
N SER A 184 23.28 -23.09 22.78
CA SER A 184 21.82 -23.17 22.94
C SER A 184 21.26 -24.50 22.43
N GLU A 185 20.57 -25.21 23.32
CA GLU A 185 19.99 -26.54 23.14
C GLU A 185 18.82 -26.58 22.13
N ASP A 186 18.79 -27.65 21.32
CA ASP A 186 17.64 -28.24 20.62
C ASP A 186 17.26 -27.72 19.22
N GLU A 187 18.06 -28.09 18.20
CA GLU A 187 17.54 -28.37 16.85
C GLU A 187 18.04 -29.73 16.37
N GLY A 188 17.30 -30.78 16.72
CA GLY A 188 17.52 -32.11 16.15
C GLY A 188 17.35 -32.11 14.62
N PRO A 189 17.93 -33.09 13.90
CA PRO A 189 17.79 -33.21 12.45
C PRO A 189 16.31 -33.23 12.03
N ILE A 190 15.90 -32.27 11.20
CA ILE A 190 14.52 -32.16 10.71
C ILE A 190 14.16 -33.44 9.94
N TYR A 191 13.32 -34.28 10.55
CA TYR A 191 12.90 -35.55 9.97
C TYR A 191 12.00 -35.30 8.75
N ASN A 192 12.56 -35.42 7.54
CA ASN A 192 11.90 -35.31 6.24
C ASN A 192 11.73 -36.70 5.59
N PRO A 193 10.78 -37.53 6.05
CA PRO A 193 10.61 -38.91 5.60
C PRO A 193 10.19 -39.06 4.13
N LEU A 194 9.84 -37.95 3.47
CA LEU A 194 9.38 -37.90 2.08
C LEU A 194 10.35 -37.13 1.16
N ASN A 195 11.50 -36.66 1.67
CA ASN A 195 12.47 -35.83 0.95
C ASN A 195 11.81 -34.71 0.13
N LEU A 196 10.77 -34.08 0.69
CA LEU A 196 10.12 -32.93 0.05
C LEU A 196 11.06 -31.72 0.11
N PRO A 197 11.14 -30.89 -0.95
CA PRO A 197 11.93 -29.67 -0.93
C PRO A 197 11.57 -28.82 0.30
N LEU A 198 12.58 -28.34 1.02
CA LEU A 198 12.36 -27.50 2.19
C LEU A 198 11.88 -26.13 1.75
N GLY A 199 10.90 -25.59 2.46
CA GLY A 199 10.44 -24.22 2.23
C GLY A 199 11.43 -23.21 2.81
N TRP A 200 11.12 -21.93 2.62
CA TRP A 200 11.84 -20.80 3.20
C TRP A 200 11.83 -20.77 4.75
N ASP A 201 10.98 -21.58 5.39
CA ASP A 201 10.86 -21.74 6.85
C ASP A 201 11.71 -22.92 7.39
N GLY A 202 12.56 -23.54 6.55
CA GLY A 202 13.35 -24.72 6.93
C GLY A 202 12.51 -25.98 7.21
N LYS A 203 11.18 -25.91 7.10
CA LYS A 203 10.25 -27.02 7.30
C LYS A 203 9.85 -27.65 5.95
N PRO A 204 9.56 -28.97 5.91
CA PRO A 204 9.08 -29.63 4.70
C PRO A 204 7.79 -28.99 4.19
N ILE A 205 7.76 -28.61 2.90
CA ILE A 205 6.58 -28.01 2.28
C ILE A 205 5.39 -28.99 2.37
N PRO A 206 4.19 -28.55 2.79
CA PRO A 206 3.01 -29.41 2.82
C PRO A 206 2.74 -30.10 1.47
N TYR A 207 2.45 -31.40 1.50
CA TYR A 207 2.33 -32.24 0.29
C TYR A 207 1.29 -31.76 -0.74
N TRP A 208 0.21 -31.13 -0.28
CA TRP A 208 -0.80 -30.56 -1.17
C TRP A 208 -0.30 -29.32 -1.91
N LEU A 209 0.55 -28.50 -1.27
CA LEU A 209 1.17 -27.32 -1.86
C LEU A 209 2.24 -27.74 -2.89
N TYR A 210 3.01 -28.78 -2.56
CA TYR A 210 3.94 -29.44 -3.48
C TYR A 210 3.26 -29.96 -4.75
N LYS A 211 2.08 -30.61 -4.61
CA LYS A 211 1.27 -31.05 -5.75
C LYS A 211 0.63 -29.91 -6.52
N LEU A 212 0.14 -28.86 -5.84
CA LEU A 212 -0.54 -27.72 -6.45
C LEU A 212 0.41 -26.90 -7.33
N HIS A 213 1.62 -26.62 -6.83
CA HIS A 213 2.63 -25.85 -7.58
C HIS A 213 3.48 -26.71 -8.53
N GLY A 214 3.21 -28.01 -8.60
CA GLY A 214 3.88 -28.91 -9.53
C GLY A 214 5.37 -29.10 -9.27
N LEU A 215 5.84 -28.87 -8.03
CA LEU A 215 7.26 -29.00 -7.66
C LEU A 215 7.79 -30.43 -7.84
N GLY A 216 6.93 -31.43 -7.91
CA GLY A 216 7.32 -32.83 -8.14
C GLY A 216 7.51 -33.24 -9.59
N VAL A 217 7.42 -32.31 -10.53
CA VAL A 217 7.76 -32.56 -11.94
C VAL A 217 9.15 -32.00 -12.20
N GLU A 218 10.09 -32.90 -12.49
CA GLU A 218 11.46 -32.56 -12.85
C GLU A 218 11.53 -32.14 -14.33
N TYR A 219 12.13 -30.99 -14.60
CA TYR A 219 12.41 -30.48 -15.94
C TYR A 219 13.92 -30.34 -16.13
N LYS A 220 14.46 -30.92 -17.20
CA LYS A 220 15.90 -30.88 -17.49
C LYS A 220 16.19 -29.85 -18.58
N CYS A 221 17.32 -29.15 -18.46
CA CYS A 221 17.81 -28.24 -19.48
C CYS A 221 19.23 -28.62 -19.90
N GLU A 222 19.41 -29.05 -21.15
CA GLU A 222 20.69 -29.49 -21.71
C GLU A 222 21.67 -28.30 -21.86
N ILE A 223 21.16 -27.14 -22.27
CA ILE A 223 21.94 -25.89 -22.39
C ILE A 223 22.58 -25.48 -21.05
N CYS A 224 21.96 -25.84 -19.93
CA CYS A 224 22.46 -25.59 -18.57
C CYS A 224 23.34 -26.73 -18.02
N GLY A 225 23.74 -27.70 -18.84
CA GLY A 225 24.52 -28.87 -18.43
C GLY A 225 23.69 -29.95 -17.75
N ASP A 226 22.53 -30.27 -18.32
CA ASP A 226 21.53 -31.23 -17.78
C ASP A 226 21.07 -30.92 -16.35
N TYR A 227 21.10 -29.64 -15.97
CA TYR A 227 20.59 -29.20 -14.69
C TYR A 227 19.08 -29.44 -14.60
N SER A 228 18.65 -29.96 -13.45
CA SER A 228 17.28 -30.40 -13.22
C SER A 228 16.55 -29.37 -12.35
N TYR A 229 15.51 -28.76 -12.90
CA TYR A 229 14.67 -27.77 -12.24
C TYR A 229 13.38 -28.42 -11.73
N MET A 230 13.01 -28.10 -10.49
CA MET A 230 11.82 -28.66 -9.84
C MET A 230 10.61 -27.75 -10.06
N GLY A 231 9.66 -28.22 -10.86
CA GLY A 231 8.43 -27.52 -11.19
C GLY A 231 8.55 -26.49 -12.32
N ARG A 232 7.41 -26.23 -12.96
CA ARG A 232 7.33 -25.40 -14.18
C ARG A 232 7.76 -23.95 -13.96
N ARG A 233 7.44 -23.35 -12.81
CA ARG A 233 7.75 -21.94 -12.53
C ARG A 233 9.26 -21.70 -12.36
N ALA A 234 9.94 -22.59 -11.65
CA ALA A 234 11.40 -22.53 -11.50
C ALA A 234 12.08 -22.74 -12.85
N PHE A 235 11.53 -23.64 -13.67
CA PHE A 235 11.97 -23.82 -15.04
C PHE A 235 11.71 -22.58 -15.91
N ASP A 236 10.55 -21.93 -15.90
CA ASP A 236 10.38 -20.73 -16.75
C ASP A 236 11.30 -19.57 -16.32
N ARG A 237 11.62 -19.45 -15.02
CA ARG A 237 12.56 -18.45 -14.51
C ARG A 237 14.00 -18.70 -14.96
N HIS A 238 14.41 -19.96 -15.11
CA HIS A 238 15.80 -20.29 -15.42
C HIS A 238 16.30 -19.70 -16.75
N PHE A 239 15.41 -19.45 -17.71
CA PHE A 239 15.78 -18.82 -19.00
C PHE A 239 16.36 -17.40 -18.85
N GLN A 240 16.01 -16.70 -17.77
CA GLN A 240 16.50 -15.36 -17.46
C GLN A 240 17.69 -15.39 -16.48
N GLU A 241 17.98 -16.56 -15.89
CA GLU A 241 19.09 -16.72 -14.96
C GLU A 241 20.43 -16.71 -15.68
N TRP A 242 21.47 -16.29 -14.95
CA TRP A 242 22.82 -16.17 -15.48
C TRP A 242 23.35 -17.49 -16.06
N ARG A 243 23.01 -18.64 -15.45
CA ARG A 243 23.46 -19.98 -15.90
C ARG A 243 23.00 -20.27 -17.33
N HIS A 244 21.72 -20.02 -17.64
CA HIS A 244 21.18 -20.24 -18.98
C HIS A 244 21.74 -19.22 -19.98
N ALA A 245 21.82 -17.95 -19.59
CA ALA A 245 22.40 -16.91 -20.43
C ALA A 245 23.88 -17.18 -20.76
N HIS A 246 24.64 -17.74 -19.81
CA HIS A 246 26.01 -18.17 -20.01
C HIS A 246 26.09 -19.38 -20.96
N GLY A 247 25.23 -20.39 -20.78
CA GLY A 247 25.14 -21.54 -21.70
C GLY A 247 24.86 -21.09 -23.15
N MET A 248 23.90 -20.20 -23.34
CA MET A 248 23.58 -19.60 -24.65
C MET A 248 24.76 -18.82 -25.23
N ARG A 249 25.49 -18.06 -24.39
CA ARG A 249 26.69 -17.34 -24.81
C ARG A 249 27.82 -18.28 -25.25
N CYS A 250 28.00 -19.42 -24.59
CA CYS A 250 28.98 -20.44 -25.01
C CYS A 250 28.63 -21.05 -26.37
N LEU A 251 27.35 -21.16 -26.71
CA LEU A 251 26.86 -21.60 -28.02
C LEU A 251 26.94 -20.50 -29.09
N GLY A 252 27.24 -19.25 -28.71
CA GLY A 252 27.25 -18.10 -29.62
C GLY A 252 25.85 -17.60 -30.00
N ILE A 253 24.80 -18.03 -29.29
CA ILE A 253 23.41 -17.67 -29.56
C ILE A 253 23.00 -16.53 -28.61
N PRO A 254 22.41 -15.43 -29.10
CA PRO A 254 21.92 -14.36 -28.24
C PRO A 254 20.69 -14.82 -27.45
N ASN A 255 20.72 -14.65 -26.11
CA ASN A 255 19.59 -14.99 -25.23
C ASN A 255 18.44 -13.99 -25.40
N THR A 256 17.60 -14.25 -26.40
CA THR A 256 16.40 -13.45 -26.73
C THR A 256 15.15 -14.29 -26.48
N LYS A 257 13.99 -13.62 -26.42
CA LYS A 257 12.69 -14.29 -26.20
C LYS A 257 12.35 -15.36 -27.25
N HIS A 258 12.99 -15.33 -28.42
CA HIS A 258 12.83 -16.35 -29.46
C HIS A 258 13.29 -17.74 -29.00
N PHE A 259 14.21 -17.81 -28.03
CA PHE A 259 14.76 -19.06 -27.50
C PHE A 259 14.12 -19.50 -26.18
N HIS A 260 13.00 -18.88 -25.78
CA HIS A 260 12.25 -19.32 -24.61
C HIS A 260 11.65 -20.72 -24.82
N ASP A 261 11.63 -21.55 -23.77
CA ASP A 261 11.21 -22.97 -23.79
C ASP A 261 12.11 -23.93 -24.58
N ILE A 262 13.26 -23.48 -25.09
CA ILE A 262 14.22 -24.35 -25.79
C ILE A 262 15.24 -24.90 -24.79
N THR A 263 15.28 -26.22 -24.65
CA THR A 263 16.19 -26.92 -23.72
C THR A 263 17.31 -27.66 -24.40
N LEU A 264 17.05 -28.16 -25.61
CA LEU A 264 18.00 -28.96 -26.39
C LEU A 264 18.95 -28.05 -27.16
N ILE A 265 20.23 -28.43 -27.18
CA ILE A 265 21.26 -27.65 -27.87
C ILE A 265 21.05 -27.73 -29.39
N GLU A 266 20.68 -28.91 -29.90
CA GLU A 266 20.38 -29.13 -31.32
C GLU A 266 19.25 -28.22 -31.82
N ASP A 267 18.15 -28.13 -31.07
CA ASP A 267 17.01 -27.28 -31.43
C ASP A 267 17.37 -25.79 -31.39
N ALA A 268 18.16 -25.37 -30.40
CA ALA A 268 18.61 -23.98 -30.28
C ALA A 268 19.46 -23.56 -31.49
N THR A 269 20.41 -24.40 -31.89
CA THR A 269 21.26 -24.14 -33.06
C THR A 269 20.45 -24.15 -34.37
N ALA A 270 19.56 -25.11 -34.56
CA ALA A 270 18.70 -25.19 -35.75
C ALA A 270 17.76 -24.00 -35.89
N LEU A 271 17.22 -23.48 -34.77
CA LEU A 271 16.42 -22.27 -34.77
C LEU A 271 17.27 -21.04 -35.09
N PHE A 272 18.47 -20.94 -34.50
CA PHE A 272 19.38 -19.83 -34.73
C PHE A 272 19.80 -19.74 -36.20
N ASP A 273 20.11 -20.87 -36.84
CA ASP A 273 20.45 -20.92 -38.27
C ASP A 273 19.29 -20.42 -39.14
N LYS A 274 18.04 -20.84 -38.84
CA LYS A 274 16.85 -20.34 -39.57
C LYS A 274 16.66 -18.84 -39.40
N ILE A 275 16.81 -18.32 -38.19
CA ILE A 275 16.68 -16.88 -37.91
C ILE A 275 17.80 -16.11 -38.62
N LYS A 276 19.01 -16.65 -38.62
CA LYS A 276 20.16 -16.06 -39.30
C LYS A 276 19.96 -16.00 -40.81
N ASP A 277 19.42 -17.05 -41.42
CA ASP A 277 19.11 -17.08 -42.85
C ASP A 277 18.01 -16.06 -43.21
N GLN A 278 16.97 -15.95 -42.37
CA GLN A 278 15.93 -14.93 -42.54
C GLN A 278 16.50 -13.52 -42.44
N LEU A 279 17.30 -13.26 -41.41
CA LEU A 279 17.93 -11.96 -41.20
C LEU A 279 18.91 -11.63 -42.34
N ALA A 280 19.69 -12.60 -42.81
CA ALA A 280 20.60 -12.42 -43.94
C ALA A 280 19.85 -12.11 -45.25
N GLY A 281 18.62 -12.61 -45.42
CA GLY A 281 17.75 -12.27 -46.54
C GLY A 281 17.10 -10.89 -46.43
N GLU A 282 16.86 -10.40 -45.21
CA GLU A 282 16.32 -9.04 -44.96
C GLU A 282 17.42 -7.96 -44.92
N MET A 283 18.66 -8.35 -44.65
CA MET A 283 19.80 -7.44 -44.63
C MET A 283 20.10 -6.96 -46.05
N TRP A 284 19.79 -5.69 -46.30
CA TRP A 284 20.07 -4.98 -47.55
C TRP A 284 21.51 -5.21 -48.01
N ASN A 285 21.66 -5.82 -49.17
CA ASN A 285 22.96 -6.10 -49.76
C ASN A 285 23.34 -5.03 -50.77
N ALA A 286 24.19 -4.09 -50.37
CA ALA A 286 24.64 -2.97 -51.21
C ALA A 286 25.14 -3.38 -52.59
N ASP A 287 25.87 -4.49 -52.69
CA ASP A 287 26.44 -4.95 -53.96
C ASP A 287 25.38 -5.44 -54.96
N MET A 288 24.24 -5.89 -54.46
CA MET A 288 23.15 -6.49 -55.23
C MET A 288 21.96 -5.54 -55.42
N GLU A 289 21.66 -4.72 -54.42
CA GLU A 289 20.45 -3.91 -54.32
C GLU A 289 20.68 -2.41 -54.57
N GLU A 290 21.94 -1.93 -54.58
CA GLU A 290 22.26 -0.55 -54.97
C GLU A 290 22.32 -0.44 -56.50
N GLU A 291 21.43 0.36 -57.07
CA GLU A 291 21.29 0.57 -58.51
C GLU A 291 22.02 1.85 -58.96
N TYR A 292 22.86 1.73 -59.99
CA TYR A 292 23.56 2.82 -60.66
C TYR A 292 23.04 2.97 -62.09
N GLU A 293 22.96 4.21 -62.55
CA GLU A 293 22.58 4.55 -63.93
C GLU A 293 23.83 4.87 -64.74
N ASP A 294 23.97 4.22 -65.89
CA ASP A 294 25.01 4.48 -66.88
C ASP A 294 24.74 5.75 -67.71
N SER A 295 25.74 6.25 -68.43
CA SER A 295 25.66 7.36 -69.39
C SER A 295 24.59 7.15 -70.48
N GLU A 296 24.25 5.89 -70.78
CA GLU A 296 23.18 5.48 -71.71
C GLU A 296 21.80 5.32 -71.04
N GLY A 297 21.69 5.53 -69.72
CA GLY A 297 20.44 5.40 -68.96
C GLY A 297 20.08 3.96 -68.56
N ASN A 298 21.03 3.03 -68.67
CA ASN A 298 20.85 1.64 -68.27
C ASN A 298 21.04 1.49 -66.75
N VAL A 299 20.09 0.83 -66.08
CA VAL A 299 20.16 0.59 -64.63
C VAL A 299 20.88 -0.73 -64.36
N LEU A 300 21.97 -0.65 -63.62
CA LEU A 300 22.87 -1.76 -63.30
C LEU A 300 23.06 -1.83 -61.79
N ASN A 301 23.20 -3.03 -61.22
CA ASN A 301 23.59 -3.13 -59.82
C ASN A 301 25.05 -2.65 -59.65
N ARG A 302 25.38 -2.16 -58.46
CA ARG A 302 26.71 -1.62 -58.14
C ARG A 302 27.86 -2.49 -58.61
N ARG A 303 27.78 -3.80 -58.35
CA ARG A 303 28.86 -4.72 -58.72
C ARG A 303 29.07 -4.80 -60.23
N THR A 304 27.99 -4.91 -61.01
CA THR A 304 28.10 -4.95 -62.47
C THR A 304 28.55 -3.60 -63.03
N TYR A 305 28.10 -2.48 -62.45
CA TYR A 305 28.57 -1.16 -62.81
C TYR A 305 30.07 -0.99 -62.53
N GLU A 306 30.55 -1.32 -61.33
CA GLU A 306 31.98 -1.22 -60.99
C GLU A 306 32.86 -2.15 -61.86
N ASP A 307 32.39 -3.35 -62.18
CA ASP A 307 33.12 -4.29 -63.04
C ASP A 307 33.17 -3.81 -64.50
N LEU A 308 32.07 -3.25 -65.03
CA LEU A 308 32.03 -2.65 -66.37
C LEU A 308 32.85 -1.36 -66.44
N ALA A 309 32.83 -0.54 -65.38
CA ALA A 309 33.66 0.66 -65.26
C ALA A 309 35.16 0.31 -65.31
N ARG A 310 35.57 -0.73 -64.58
CA ARG A 310 36.97 -1.21 -64.57
C ARG A 310 37.40 -1.77 -65.93
N GLN A 311 36.46 -2.33 -66.69
CA GLN A 311 36.69 -2.82 -68.06
C GLN A 311 36.63 -1.70 -69.12
N GLY A 312 36.17 -0.50 -68.75
CA GLY A 312 36.00 0.65 -69.65
C GLY A 312 34.82 0.50 -70.61
N LEU A 313 33.74 -0.15 -70.15
CA LEU A 313 32.55 -0.50 -70.95
C LEU A 313 31.27 0.28 -70.55
N LEU A 314 31.43 1.43 -69.88
CA LEU A 314 30.38 2.38 -69.48
C LEU A 314 30.67 3.77 -70.05
#